data_AF-A0A914NMX1-F1
#
_entry.id   AF-A0A914NMX1-F1
#
_cell.length_a   1.000
_cell.length_b   1.000
_cell.length_c   1.000
_cell.angle_alpha   90.00
_cell.angle_beta   90.00
_cell.angle_gamma   90.00
#
_symmetry.space_group_name_H-M   'P 1'
#
loop_
_entity.id
_entity.type
_entity.pdbx_description
1 polymer ?
#
loop_
_entity_poly.entity_id
_entity_poly.type
_entity_poly.pdbx_seq_one_letter_code
_entity_poly.pdbx_strand_id
1 'polypeptide(L)'
;MLITNWKKLPSIISHSHLEILNLAHFTHEVCESANVINNNLQSINFPSHQQQQQNGSSSSSTNNLNTSVKHLLKSWRSRPITNIDQLNSLVDLFTWRSQFFCSILNFYENTDQKSLLTLPVHTLAQTQIQLSRMLRRSNQLELAQNELNKLHSSILVHPIDIHLKLVEHIKCLLRLSSNEFIQSSSSTTTSVKRSINAAQDALIEALNLIEGVQLNVLKRDQISRLMICKGIVLSKLDKREEAGRAFSAAAQLDHDLLGGTSVWKHWGDFLTSIFMSNINENSAQITGIQAIACTLEHAKISQSPLKARLSIAKFLWLIKILTSFGGSEKILVSLNELLEKYVDNETINPSNWLF
;
A
#
# COMPACT_ATOMS: atom_id res chain seq x y z
N MET A 1 31.05 -6.73 19.06
CA MET A 1 31.40 -5.94 17.86
C MET A 1 30.56 -4.66 17.72
N LEU A 2 29.22 -4.70 17.86
CA LEU A 2 28.38 -3.49 17.77
C LEU A 2 28.70 -2.46 18.86
N ILE A 3 28.78 -2.89 20.13
CA ILE A 3 29.09 -2.01 21.27
C ILE A 3 30.47 -1.35 21.11
N THR A 4 31.46 -2.08 20.58
CA THR A 4 32.80 -1.54 20.34
C THR A 4 32.81 -0.51 19.21
N ASN A 5 31.99 -0.70 18.16
CA ASN A 5 31.87 0.27 17.07
C ASN A 5 31.08 1.51 17.50
N TRP A 6 30.06 1.35 18.35
CA TRP A 6 29.31 2.46 18.93
C TRP A 6 30.24 3.36 19.76
N LYS A 7 31.07 2.77 20.62
CA LYS A 7 32.03 3.50 21.46
C LYS A 7 33.11 4.25 20.67
N LYS A 8 33.34 3.91 19.40
CA LYS A 8 34.27 4.62 18.52
C LYS A 8 33.67 5.89 17.90
N LEU A 9 32.34 6.03 17.91
CA LEU A 9 31.66 7.20 17.37
C LEU A 9 31.59 8.32 18.42
N PRO A 10 31.41 9.58 17.98
CA PRO A 10 31.16 10.70 18.89
C PRO A 10 29.94 10.45 19.79
N SER A 11 29.93 11.02 21.00
CA SER A 11 28.80 10.90 21.93
C SER A 11 27.49 11.50 21.39
N ILE A 12 27.58 12.39 20.39
CA ILE A 12 26.44 13.01 19.74
C ILE A 12 25.87 12.05 18.69
N ILE A 13 24.58 11.71 18.83
CA ILE A 13 23.87 10.82 17.91
C ILE A 13 23.83 11.47 16.51
N SER A 14 24.23 10.69 15.51
CA SER A 14 24.41 11.12 14.12
C SER A 14 24.03 10.01 13.15
N HIS A 15 24.01 10.29 11.85
CA HIS A 15 23.67 9.30 10.81
C HIS A 15 24.57 8.05 10.86
N SER A 16 25.83 8.18 11.27
CA SER A 16 26.77 7.06 11.45
C SER A 16 26.32 6.04 12.49
N HIS A 17 25.47 6.44 13.44
CA HIS A 17 24.92 5.55 14.45
C HIS A 17 23.77 4.68 13.89
N LEU A 18 23.10 5.10 12.81
CA LEU A 18 21.94 4.39 12.26
C LEU A 18 22.31 2.99 11.75
N GLU A 19 23.46 2.83 11.09
CA GLU A 19 23.91 1.51 10.63
C GLU A 19 24.08 0.53 11.79
N ILE A 20 24.63 1.00 12.91
CA ILE A 20 24.80 0.18 14.12
C ILE A 20 23.45 -0.18 14.73
N LEU A 21 22.50 0.76 14.78
CA LEU A 21 21.14 0.51 15.28
C LEU A 21 20.39 -0.48 14.40
N ASN A 22 20.49 -0.34 13.07
CA ASN A 22 19.86 -1.24 12.12
C ASN A 22 20.43 -2.66 12.24
N LEU A 23 21.75 -2.79 12.36
CA LEU A 23 22.40 -4.08 12.62
C LEU A 23 22.02 -4.67 13.98
N ALA A 24 21.87 -3.85 15.02
CA ALA A 24 21.42 -4.30 16.33
C ALA A 24 19.98 -4.82 16.27
N HIS A 25 19.10 -4.12 15.56
CA HIS A 25 17.72 -4.55 15.32
C HIS A 25 17.68 -5.88 14.56
N PHE A 26 18.43 -5.99 13.47
CA PHE A 26 18.54 -7.22 12.68
C PHE A 26 19.05 -8.39 13.53
N THR A 27 20.15 -8.18 14.26
CA THR A 27 20.73 -9.21 15.14
C THR A 27 19.73 -9.66 16.20
N HIS A 28 18.95 -8.74 16.75
CA HIS A 28 17.93 -9.07 17.72
C HIS A 28 16.82 -9.94 17.11
N GLU A 29 16.31 -9.62 15.91
CA GLU A 29 15.33 -10.48 15.24
C GLU A 29 15.88 -11.86 14.94
N VAL A 30 17.15 -11.96 14.51
CA VAL A 30 17.85 -13.25 14.31
C VAL A 30 17.88 -14.06 15.61
N CYS A 31 18.25 -13.44 16.74
CA CYS A 31 18.25 -14.10 18.05
C CYS A 31 16.84 -14.54 18.47
N GLU A 32 15.81 -13.71 18.29
CA GLU A 32 14.43 -14.09 18.60
C GLU A 32 13.98 -15.30 17.78
N SER A 33 14.23 -15.32 16.47
CA SER A 33 13.93 -16.47 15.61
C SER A 33 14.71 -17.73 15.99
N ALA A 34 16.00 -17.60 16.33
CA ALA A 34 16.82 -18.72 16.80
C ALA A 34 16.28 -19.30 18.11
N ASN A 35 15.83 -18.45 19.03
CA ASN A 35 15.20 -18.89 20.28
C ASN A 35 13.90 -19.65 20.03
N VAL A 36 13.06 -19.18 19.11
CA VAL A 36 11.83 -19.89 18.72
C VAL A 36 12.15 -21.26 18.13
N ILE A 37 13.14 -21.36 17.25
CA ILE A 37 13.57 -22.63 16.68
C ILE A 37 14.14 -23.54 17.78
N ASN A 38 15.09 -23.04 18.58
CA ASN A 38 15.78 -23.81 19.62
C ASN A 38 14.82 -24.41 20.66
N ASN A 39 13.88 -23.61 21.14
CA ASN A 39 12.89 -24.07 22.12
C ASN A 39 11.93 -25.12 21.56
N ASN A 40 11.83 -25.23 20.23
CA ASN A 40 10.95 -26.14 19.53
C ASN A 40 11.71 -27.15 18.66
N LEU A 41 13.04 -27.30 18.84
CA LEU A 41 13.88 -28.20 18.04
C LEU A 41 13.39 -29.65 18.07
N GLN A 42 12.91 -30.10 19.23
CA GLN A 42 12.40 -31.47 19.40
C GLN A 42 11.15 -31.72 18.54
N SER A 43 10.26 -30.73 18.41
CA SER A 43 9.13 -30.82 17.48
C SER A 43 9.57 -30.70 16.02
N ILE A 44 10.63 -29.95 15.73
CA ILE A 44 11.11 -29.68 14.37
C ILE A 44 11.86 -30.87 13.77
N ASN A 45 12.72 -31.54 14.54
CA ASN A 45 13.56 -32.63 14.06
C ASN A 45 12.85 -33.99 14.00
N PHE A 46 11.78 -34.18 14.78
CA PHE A 46 11.03 -35.43 14.82
C PHE A 46 9.52 -35.19 14.60
N PRO A 47 9.09 -34.90 13.36
CA PRO A 47 7.68 -34.80 13.02
C PRO A 47 7.03 -36.20 13.06
N SER A 48 6.62 -36.62 14.26
CA SER A 48 5.57 -37.61 14.55
C SER A 48 5.53 -38.96 13.80
N HIS A 49 6.54 -39.38 13.03
CA HIS A 49 6.52 -40.69 12.36
C HIS A 49 7.04 -41.86 13.23
N GLN A 50 7.61 -41.61 14.42
CA GLN A 50 8.17 -42.67 15.29
C GLN A 50 7.78 -42.59 16.79
N GLN A 51 6.82 -41.75 17.18
CA GLN A 51 6.39 -41.65 18.60
C GLN A 51 4.99 -42.22 18.85
N GLN A 52 4.63 -43.34 18.21
CA GLN A 52 3.41 -44.10 18.55
C GLN A 52 3.53 -44.98 19.80
N GLN A 53 4.66 -44.97 20.51
CA GLN A 53 4.83 -45.71 21.75
C GLN A 53 5.48 -44.84 22.82
N GLN A 54 4.71 -43.89 23.39
CA GLN A 54 4.63 -43.64 24.83
C GLN A 54 3.82 -42.36 25.13
N ASN A 55 2.71 -42.53 25.85
CA ASN A 55 2.02 -41.55 26.69
C ASN A 55 1.57 -40.20 26.09
N GLY A 56 0.36 -40.19 25.51
CA GLY A 56 -0.73 -39.26 25.87
C GLY A 56 -0.56 -37.74 25.77
N SER A 57 0.45 -37.19 25.10
CA SER A 57 0.71 -35.73 25.12
C SER A 57 1.26 -35.13 23.81
N SER A 58 0.87 -35.68 22.65
CA SER A 58 1.30 -35.23 21.31
C SER A 58 0.78 -33.84 20.89
N SER A 59 -0.27 -33.32 21.54
CA SER A 59 -0.82 -31.99 21.28
C SER A 59 -0.07 -30.85 21.97
N SER A 60 0.80 -31.14 22.93
CA SER A 60 1.48 -30.11 23.75
C SER A 60 2.58 -29.38 22.99
N SER A 61 3.43 -30.11 22.27
CA SER A 61 4.64 -29.58 21.62
C SER A 61 4.35 -28.71 20.39
N THR A 62 3.44 -29.14 19.52
CA THR A 62 3.04 -28.35 18.34
C THR A 62 2.29 -27.08 18.74
N ASN A 63 1.43 -27.15 19.77
CA ASN A 63 0.76 -25.97 20.32
C ASN A 63 1.76 -24.94 20.88
N ASN A 64 2.88 -25.37 21.46
CA ASN A 64 3.93 -24.47 21.96
C ASN A 64 4.70 -23.75 20.84
N LEU A 65 4.96 -24.40 19.70
CA LEU A 65 5.56 -23.72 18.54
C LEU A 65 4.59 -22.67 17.98
N ASN A 66 3.31 -23.00 17.84
CA ASN A 66 2.30 -22.08 17.33
C ASN A 66 2.15 -20.83 18.19
N THR A 67 2.11 -20.99 19.51
CA THR A 67 2.03 -19.84 20.44
C THR A 67 3.29 -19.00 20.35
N SER A 68 4.48 -19.62 20.32
CA SER A 68 5.76 -18.93 20.16
C SER A 68 5.83 -18.12 18.86
N VAL A 69 5.44 -18.71 17.72
CA VAL A 69 5.39 -18.03 16.42
C VAL A 69 4.36 -16.90 16.42
N LYS A 70 3.19 -17.08 17.04
CA LYS A 70 2.20 -16.00 17.21
C LYS A 70 2.73 -14.83 18.02
N HIS A 71 3.45 -15.11 19.11
CA HIS A 71 4.05 -14.07 19.95
C HIS A 71 5.16 -13.34 19.21
N LEU A 72 6.04 -14.06 18.51
CA LEU A 72 7.09 -13.48 17.67
C LEU A 72 6.48 -12.54 16.60
N LEU A 73 5.45 -13.02 15.90
CA LEU A 73 4.75 -12.22 14.89
C LEU A 73 4.14 -10.94 15.48
N LYS A 74 3.55 -11.03 16.68
CA LYS A 74 3.01 -9.84 17.36
C LYS A 74 4.12 -8.85 17.70
N SER A 75 5.26 -9.33 18.20
CA SER A 75 6.46 -8.51 18.47
C SER A 75 6.94 -7.81 17.21
N TRP A 76 7.16 -8.54 16.11
CA TRP A 76 7.63 -7.98 14.84
C TRP A 76 6.66 -6.99 14.20
N ARG A 77 5.34 -7.22 14.34
CA ARG A 77 4.31 -6.27 13.88
C ARG A 77 4.27 -4.98 14.70
N SER A 78 4.64 -5.04 15.98
CA SER A 78 4.70 -3.85 16.84
C SER A 78 5.95 -2.99 16.64
N ARG A 79 6.93 -3.44 15.85
CA ARG A 79 8.16 -2.70 15.52
C ARG A 79 7.97 -2.01 14.17
N PRO A 80 7.52 -0.74 14.14
CA PRO A 80 7.30 -0.04 12.88
C PRO A 80 8.63 0.16 12.16
N ILE A 81 8.69 -0.31 10.92
CA ILE A 81 9.79 0.00 10.01
C ILE A 81 9.62 1.45 9.58
N THR A 82 10.65 2.27 9.85
CA THR A 82 10.56 3.71 9.57
C THR A 82 11.08 3.98 8.16
N ASN A 83 10.46 4.90 7.42
CA ASN A 83 10.89 5.24 6.05
C ASN A 83 12.27 5.93 5.97
N ILE A 84 12.93 6.15 7.11
CA ILE A 84 14.24 6.81 7.24
C ILE A 84 15.38 5.79 7.13
N ASP A 85 15.07 4.50 7.32
CA ASP A 85 16.06 3.45 7.30
C ASP A 85 16.64 3.27 5.89
N GLN A 86 17.94 2.95 5.82
CA GLN A 86 18.62 2.69 4.56
C GLN A 86 18.03 1.44 3.88
N LEU A 87 17.80 1.51 2.57
CA LEU A 87 17.14 0.44 1.80
C LEU A 87 17.79 -0.93 2.04
N ASN A 88 19.13 -1.01 2.02
CA ASN A 88 19.85 -2.27 2.17
C ASN A 88 19.52 -2.98 3.49
N SER A 89 19.57 -2.25 4.61
CA SER A 89 19.23 -2.82 5.93
C SER A 89 17.81 -3.36 6.02
N LEU A 90 16.88 -2.74 5.27
CA LEU A 90 15.49 -3.17 5.22
C LEU A 90 15.33 -4.41 4.36
N VAL A 91 16.01 -4.46 3.21
CA VAL A 91 16.04 -5.66 2.35
C VAL A 91 16.59 -6.85 3.13
N ASP A 92 17.68 -6.67 3.91
CA ASP A 92 18.25 -7.73 4.74
C ASP A 92 17.24 -8.23 5.79
N LEU A 93 16.58 -7.30 6.50
CA LEU A 93 15.56 -7.63 7.50
C LEU A 93 14.38 -8.41 6.89
N PHE A 94 13.83 -7.95 5.76
CA PHE A 94 12.72 -8.62 5.10
C PHE A 94 13.10 -9.94 4.47
N THR A 95 14.32 -10.05 3.97
CA THR A 95 14.87 -11.32 3.45
C THR A 95 14.97 -12.33 4.57
N TRP A 96 15.49 -11.93 5.73
CA TRP A 96 15.53 -12.77 6.93
C TRP A 96 14.15 -13.24 7.36
N ARG A 97 13.20 -12.31 7.52
CA ARG A 97 11.82 -12.64 7.88
C ARG A 97 11.21 -13.63 6.89
N SER A 98 11.41 -13.42 5.60
CA SER A 98 10.89 -14.31 4.55
C SER A 98 11.52 -15.70 4.63
N GLN A 99 12.85 -15.79 4.77
CA GLN A 99 13.55 -17.06 4.94
C GLN A 99 13.05 -17.82 6.17
N PHE A 100 12.94 -17.13 7.31
CA PHE A 100 12.44 -17.70 8.55
C PHE A 100 11.02 -18.26 8.41
N PHE A 101 10.09 -17.50 7.83
CA PHE A 101 8.72 -17.99 7.63
C PHE A 101 8.65 -19.11 6.58
N CYS A 102 9.46 -19.09 5.52
CA CYS A 102 9.59 -20.23 4.60
C CYS A 102 10.06 -21.49 5.33
N SER A 103 11.06 -21.40 6.21
CA SER A 103 11.52 -22.54 7.02
C SER A 103 10.40 -23.08 7.94
N ILE A 104 9.63 -22.20 8.55
CA ILE A 104 8.45 -22.59 9.35
C ILE A 104 7.40 -23.29 8.49
N LEU A 105 7.12 -22.79 7.28
CA LEU A 105 6.16 -23.41 6.37
C LEU A 105 6.59 -24.82 5.95
N ASN A 106 7.85 -25.00 5.59
CA ASN A 106 8.40 -26.32 5.26
C ASN A 106 8.26 -27.30 6.43
N PHE A 107 8.41 -26.82 7.67
CA PHE A 107 8.16 -27.64 8.85
C PHE A 107 6.69 -28.08 8.93
N TYR A 108 5.74 -27.16 8.81
CA TYR A 108 4.33 -27.49 8.87
C TYR A 108 3.84 -28.35 7.71
N GLU A 109 4.45 -28.24 6.52
CA GLU A 109 4.14 -29.09 5.37
C GLU A 109 4.47 -30.57 5.64
N ASN A 110 5.52 -30.82 6.43
CA ASN A 110 5.89 -32.16 6.89
C ASN A 110 5.02 -32.67 8.05
N THR A 111 4.04 -31.89 8.52
CA THR A 111 3.09 -32.28 9.57
C THR A 111 1.67 -32.36 9.00
N ASP A 112 0.84 -33.28 9.50
CA ASP A 112 -0.57 -33.40 9.06
C ASP A 112 -1.46 -32.19 9.44
N GLN A 113 -0.91 -31.17 10.10
CA GLN A 113 -1.64 -30.03 10.65
C GLN A 113 -1.77 -28.85 9.66
N LYS A 114 -2.32 -29.12 8.46
CA LYS A 114 -2.48 -28.11 7.40
C LYS A 114 -3.31 -26.87 7.81
N SER A 115 -4.21 -27.00 8.78
CA SER A 115 -5.03 -25.88 9.27
C SER A 115 -4.21 -24.77 9.96
N LEU A 116 -2.99 -25.08 10.41
CA LEU A 116 -2.12 -24.13 11.11
C LEU A 116 -1.22 -23.32 10.15
N LEU A 117 -1.14 -23.71 8.88
CA LEU A 117 -0.35 -23.03 7.84
C LEU A 117 -0.85 -21.60 7.56
N THR A 118 -2.12 -21.31 7.83
CA THR A 118 -2.76 -20.03 7.47
C THR A 118 -2.02 -18.81 8.02
N LEU A 119 -1.53 -18.87 9.27
CA LEU A 119 -0.88 -17.71 9.90
C LEU A 119 0.53 -17.44 9.35
N PRO A 120 1.44 -18.44 9.29
CA PRO A 120 2.76 -18.24 8.66
C PRO A 120 2.65 -17.86 7.18
N VAL A 121 1.72 -18.47 6.42
CA VAL A 121 1.48 -18.13 5.00
C VAL A 121 1.06 -16.67 4.86
N HIS A 122 0.05 -16.23 5.63
CA HIS A 122 -0.43 -14.85 5.61
C HIS A 122 0.69 -13.86 5.97
N THR A 123 1.52 -14.22 6.95
CA THR A 123 2.62 -13.38 7.39
C THR A 123 3.70 -13.25 6.32
N LEU A 124 4.10 -14.36 5.70
CA LEU A 124 5.06 -14.36 4.60
C LEU A 124 4.55 -13.52 3.43
N ALA A 125 3.26 -13.64 3.11
CA ALA A 125 2.65 -12.81 2.08
C ALA A 125 2.73 -11.32 2.42
N GLN A 126 2.42 -10.95 3.66
CA GLN A 126 2.54 -9.56 4.13
C GLN A 126 3.99 -9.05 4.09
N THR A 127 4.98 -9.85 4.47
CA THR A 127 6.39 -9.42 4.44
C THR A 127 6.87 -9.20 3.01
N GLN A 128 6.52 -10.07 2.08
CA GLN A 128 6.88 -9.93 0.66
C GLN A 128 6.19 -8.72 0.00
N ILE A 129 4.91 -8.47 0.32
CA ILE A 129 4.19 -7.28 -0.15
C ILE A 129 4.81 -5.99 0.42
N GLN A 130 5.22 -6.01 1.70
CA GLN A 130 5.89 -4.86 2.33
C GLN A 130 7.27 -4.59 1.71
N LEU A 131 8.08 -5.62 1.48
CA LEU A 131 9.35 -5.52 0.78
C LEU A 131 9.17 -4.91 -0.61
N SER A 132 8.22 -5.44 -1.38
CA SER A 132 7.89 -4.94 -2.73
C SER A 132 7.48 -3.46 -2.71
N ARG A 133 6.70 -3.04 -1.70
CA ARG A 133 6.30 -1.64 -1.51
C ARG A 133 7.51 -0.73 -1.26
N MET A 134 8.50 -1.21 -0.53
CA MET A 134 9.70 -0.45 -0.19
C MET A 134 10.65 -0.34 -1.38
N LEU A 135 10.83 -1.43 -2.13
CA LEU A 135 11.54 -1.43 -3.41
C LEU A 135 10.88 -0.46 -4.40
N ARG A 136 9.55 -0.43 -4.48
CA ARG A 136 8.83 0.57 -5.30
C ARG A 136 9.07 2.00 -4.84
N ARG A 137 9.06 2.27 -3.54
CA ARG A 137 9.32 3.62 -2.99
C ARG A 137 10.74 4.11 -3.24
N SER A 138 11.70 3.19 -3.27
CA SER A 138 13.11 3.45 -3.61
C SER A 138 13.39 3.40 -5.11
N ASN A 139 12.36 3.28 -5.95
CA ASN A 139 12.44 3.28 -7.42
C ASN A 139 13.13 2.05 -8.04
N GLN A 140 13.27 0.94 -7.29
CA GLN A 140 13.78 -0.35 -7.77
C GLN A 140 12.62 -1.24 -8.24
N LEU A 141 12.03 -0.92 -9.39
CA LEU A 141 10.75 -1.47 -9.83
C LEU A 141 10.83 -2.93 -10.31
N GLU A 142 11.91 -3.30 -11.01
CA GLU A 142 12.13 -4.68 -11.46
C GLU A 142 12.25 -5.66 -10.28
N LEU A 143 12.99 -5.27 -9.25
CA LEU A 143 13.12 -6.06 -8.03
C LEU A 143 11.76 -6.18 -7.30
N ALA A 144 11.00 -5.08 -7.23
CA ALA A 144 9.66 -5.11 -6.65
C ALA A 144 8.72 -6.09 -7.38
N GLN A 145 8.73 -6.09 -8.71
CA GLN A 145 7.94 -7.02 -9.51
C GLN A 145 8.39 -8.47 -9.33
N ASN A 146 9.70 -8.72 -9.28
CA ASN A 146 10.24 -10.06 -9.04
C ASN A 146 9.77 -10.64 -7.71
N GLU A 147 9.79 -9.84 -6.62
CA GLU A 147 9.28 -10.27 -5.32
C GLU A 147 7.77 -10.55 -5.36
N LEU A 148 6.98 -9.73 -6.05
CA LEU A 148 5.54 -9.97 -6.23
C LEU A 148 5.25 -11.20 -7.10
N ASN A 149 6.12 -11.53 -8.05
CA ASN A 149 5.96 -12.71 -8.91
C ASN A 149 6.30 -14.00 -8.16
N LYS A 150 7.27 -13.98 -7.24
CA LYS A 150 7.55 -15.12 -6.33
C LYS A 150 6.30 -15.53 -5.54
N LEU A 151 5.49 -14.56 -5.09
CA LEU A 151 4.19 -14.81 -4.45
C LEU A 151 3.17 -15.50 -5.36
N HIS A 152 3.27 -15.36 -6.70
CA HIS A 152 2.38 -16.05 -7.63
C HIS A 152 2.65 -17.56 -7.65
N SER A 153 3.92 -17.96 -7.51
CA SER A 153 4.33 -19.37 -7.50
C SER A 153 3.98 -20.06 -6.19
N SER A 154 3.85 -19.32 -5.08
CA SER A 154 3.32 -19.87 -3.83
C SER A 154 1.80 -20.02 -3.92
N ILE A 155 1.32 -21.20 -4.30
CA ILE A 155 -0.11 -21.55 -4.48
C ILE A 155 -0.97 -21.35 -3.21
N LEU A 156 -0.34 -21.01 -2.08
CA LEU A 156 -0.92 -20.92 -0.74
C LEU A 156 -1.46 -19.52 -0.37
N VAL A 157 -1.33 -18.50 -1.22
CA VAL A 157 -1.70 -17.12 -0.82
C VAL A 157 -3.18 -17.03 -0.40
N HIS A 158 -3.40 -16.62 0.85
CA HIS A 158 -4.74 -16.45 1.41
C HIS A 158 -5.53 -15.37 0.63
N PRO A 159 -6.86 -15.51 0.42
CA PRO A 159 -7.65 -14.58 -0.39
C PRO A 159 -7.52 -13.10 -0.01
N ILE A 160 -7.30 -12.81 1.27
CA ILE A 160 -7.08 -11.45 1.79
C ILE A 160 -5.82 -10.81 1.20
N ASP A 161 -4.76 -11.59 0.97
CA ASP A 161 -3.47 -11.10 0.50
C ASP A 161 -3.41 -10.95 -1.03
N ILE A 162 -4.27 -11.67 -1.76
CA ILE A 162 -4.38 -11.58 -3.22
C ILE A 162 -4.68 -10.14 -3.64
N HIS A 163 -5.67 -9.49 -3.02
CA HIS A 163 -6.00 -8.10 -3.31
C HIS A 163 -4.83 -7.15 -2.97
N LEU A 164 -4.16 -7.34 -1.83
CA LEU A 164 -3.04 -6.48 -1.43
C LEU A 164 -1.85 -6.60 -2.39
N LYS A 165 -1.53 -7.83 -2.80
CA LYS A 165 -0.53 -8.12 -3.84
C LYS A 165 -0.90 -7.44 -5.14
N LEU A 166 -2.13 -7.62 -5.60
CA LEU A 166 -2.62 -7.07 -6.87
C LEU A 166 -2.55 -5.54 -6.90
N VAL A 167 -3.01 -4.88 -5.83
CA VAL A 167 -2.90 -3.42 -5.68
C VAL A 167 -1.44 -2.96 -5.68
N GLU A 168 -0.53 -3.69 -5.03
CA GLU A 168 0.90 -3.32 -5.05
C GLU A 168 1.54 -3.53 -6.42
N HIS A 169 1.16 -4.59 -7.15
CA HIS A 169 1.58 -4.82 -8.53
C HIS A 169 1.14 -3.69 -9.44
N ILE A 170 -0.14 -3.32 -9.40
CA ILE A 170 -0.67 -2.19 -10.18
C ILE A 170 0.07 -0.89 -9.85
N LYS A 171 0.40 -0.65 -8.57
CA LYS A 171 1.20 0.52 -8.18
C LYS A 171 2.62 0.50 -8.74
N CYS A 172 3.24 -0.69 -8.88
CA CYS A 172 4.55 -0.82 -9.53
C CYS A 172 4.44 -0.44 -11.02
N LEU A 173 3.44 -0.96 -11.73
CA LEU A 173 3.17 -0.64 -13.13
C LEU A 173 2.85 0.84 -13.34
N LEU A 174 2.03 1.44 -12.46
CA LEU A 174 1.76 2.88 -12.48
C LEU A 174 3.03 3.71 -12.26
N ARG A 175 3.95 3.27 -11.40
CA ARG A 175 5.24 3.96 -11.20
C ARG A 175 6.15 3.82 -12.41
N LEU A 176 6.19 2.65 -13.06
CA LEU A 176 6.91 2.44 -14.32
C LEU A 176 6.40 3.38 -15.41
N SER A 177 5.08 3.58 -15.49
CA SER A 177 4.46 4.47 -16.46
C SER A 177 4.65 5.98 -16.17
N SER A 178 5.20 6.33 -15.01
CA SER A 178 5.29 7.72 -14.59
C SER A 178 6.40 8.48 -15.31
N ASN A 179 6.11 9.72 -15.71
CA ASN A 179 7.06 10.59 -16.41
C ASN A 179 8.37 10.81 -15.63
N GLU A 180 8.31 10.84 -14.29
CA GLU A 180 9.49 10.94 -13.43
C GLU A 180 10.46 9.77 -13.65
N PHE A 181 9.93 8.55 -13.74
CA PHE A 181 10.74 7.35 -13.97
C PHE A 181 11.33 7.35 -15.38
N ILE A 182 10.50 7.68 -16.37
CA ILE A 182 10.90 7.74 -17.78
C ILE A 182 12.05 8.73 -17.99
N GLN A 183 11.97 9.92 -17.39
CA GLN A 183 13.04 10.93 -17.49
C GLN A 183 14.34 10.51 -16.80
N SER A 184 14.25 9.80 -15.66
CA SER A 184 15.44 9.32 -14.96
C SER A 184 16.17 8.17 -15.68
N SER A 185 15.47 7.43 -16.53
CA SER A 185 15.97 6.21 -17.17
C SER A 185 16.39 6.39 -18.64
N SER A 186 16.07 7.52 -19.26
CA SER A 186 16.32 7.75 -20.70
C SER A 186 17.12 9.03 -20.96
N SER A 187 18.35 8.88 -21.48
CA SER A 187 19.27 9.99 -21.79
C SER A 187 19.29 10.37 -23.28
N THR A 188 18.68 9.57 -24.17
CA THR A 188 18.70 9.80 -25.63
C THR A 188 17.30 9.78 -26.26
N THR A 189 17.08 10.56 -27.32
CA THR A 189 15.76 10.73 -27.98
C THR A 189 15.14 9.42 -28.49
N THR A 190 15.96 8.46 -28.93
CA THR A 190 15.49 7.11 -29.33
C THR A 190 15.10 6.26 -28.12
N SER A 191 15.81 6.39 -26.99
CA SER A 191 15.45 5.71 -25.74
C SER A 191 14.13 6.22 -25.15
N VAL A 192 13.82 7.50 -25.33
CA VAL A 192 12.56 8.12 -24.86
C VAL A 192 11.34 7.52 -25.56
N LYS A 193 11.36 7.35 -26.89
CA LYS A 193 10.23 6.74 -27.63
C LYS A 193 9.97 5.30 -27.18
N ARG A 194 11.04 4.52 -26.96
CA ARG A 194 10.93 3.15 -26.47
C ARG A 194 10.36 3.09 -25.05
N SER A 195 10.75 4.03 -24.18
CA SER A 195 10.21 4.12 -22.82
C SER A 195 8.75 4.56 -22.76
N ILE A 196 8.28 5.38 -23.72
CA ILE A 196 6.86 5.77 -23.81
C ILE A 196 6.01 4.56 -24.19
N ASN A 197 6.45 3.76 -25.16
CA ASN A 197 5.74 2.53 -25.53
C ASN A 197 5.71 1.54 -24.36
N ALA A 198 6.83 1.33 -23.68
CA ALA A 198 6.89 0.48 -22.48
C ALA A 198 5.99 0.98 -21.34
N ALA A 199 5.85 2.30 -21.18
CA ALA A 199 4.94 2.90 -20.20
C ALA A 199 3.47 2.64 -20.55
N GLN A 200 3.12 2.71 -21.84
CA GLN A 200 1.78 2.38 -22.32
C GLN A 200 1.49 0.88 -22.17
N ASP A 201 2.45 0.01 -22.48
CA ASP A 201 2.35 -1.44 -22.29
C ASP A 201 2.11 -1.79 -20.81
N ALA A 202 2.83 -1.15 -19.89
CA ALA A 202 2.65 -1.35 -18.45
C ALA A 202 1.25 -0.91 -17.96
N LEU A 203 0.67 0.14 -18.54
CA LEU A 203 -0.70 0.56 -18.23
C LEU A 203 -1.74 -0.43 -18.76
N ILE A 204 -1.53 -0.97 -19.96
CA ILE A 204 -2.41 -2.01 -20.54
C ILE A 204 -2.31 -3.30 -19.71
N GLU A 205 -1.11 -3.71 -19.31
CA GLU A 205 -0.90 -4.84 -18.42
C GLU A 205 -1.63 -4.63 -17.09
N ALA A 206 -1.52 -3.44 -16.48
CA ALA A 206 -2.23 -3.11 -15.25
C ALA A 206 -3.75 -3.23 -15.42
N LEU A 207 -4.30 -2.78 -16.55
CA LEU A 207 -5.73 -2.90 -16.84
C LEU A 207 -6.16 -4.36 -16.99
N ASN A 208 -5.39 -5.17 -17.73
CA ASN A 208 -5.66 -6.60 -17.90
C ASN A 208 -5.63 -7.35 -16.57
N LEU A 209 -4.67 -7.02 -15.68
CA LEU A 209 -4.60 -7.59 -14.34
C LEU A 209 -5.84 -7.29 -13.51
N ILE A 210 -6.40 -6.07 -13.64
CA ILE A 210 -7.62 -5.66 -12.93
C ILE A 210 -8.83 -6.41 -13.48
N GLU A 211 -8.95 -6.53 -14.80
CA GLU A 211 -10.11 -7.13 -15.47
C GLU A 211 -10.12 -8.67 -15.36
N GLY A 212 -8.95 -9.28 -15.18
CA GLY A 212 -8.82 -10.72 -14.91
C GLY A 212 -9.22 -11.15 -13.48
N VAL A 213 -9.55 -10.21 -12.58
CA VAL A 213 -9.91 -10.53 -11.19
C VAL A 213 -11.35 -11.04 -11.08
N GLN A 214 -11.52 -12.20 -10.45
CA GLN A 214 -12.83 -12.69 -10.04
C GLN A 214 -13.35 -11.90 -8.83
N LEU A 215 -14.24 -10.94 -9.08
CA LEU A 215 -14.74 -10.00 -8.06
C LEU A 215 -15.52 -10.67 -6.92
N ASN A 216 -16.09 -11.85 -7.15
CA ASN A 216 -16.84 -12.62 -6.14
C ASN A 216 -15.98 -13.10 -4.96
N VAL A 217 -14.66 -13.18 -5.12
CA VAL A 217 -13.72 -13.58 -4.05
C VAL A 217 -13.39 -12.40 -3.11
N LEU A 218 -13.61 -11.16 -3.56
CA LEU A 218 -13.19 -9.95 -2.86
C LEU A 218 -14.31 -9.35 -2.00
N LYS A 219 -13.91 -8.74 -0.88
CA LYS A 219 -14.82 -7.93 -0.05
C LYS A 219 -15.11 -6.58 -0.70
N ARG A 220 -16.22 -5.94 -0.31
CA ARG A 220 -16.65 -4.63 -0.82
C ARG A 220 -15.55 -3.56 -0.80
N ASP A 221 -14.83 -3.39 0.32
CA ASP A 221 -13.70 -2.44 0.44
C ASP A 221 -12.55 -2.77 -0.53
N GLN A 222 -12.25 -4.06 -0.71
CA GLN A 222 -11.22 -4.51 -1.65
C GLN A 222 -11.61 -4.21 -3.10
N ILE A 223 -12.88 -4.42 -3.45
CA ILE A 223 -13.41 -4.06 -4.78
C ILE A 223 -13.34 -2.55 -4.98
N SER A 224 -13.70 -1.74 -3.97
CA SER A 224 -13.57 -0.28 -4.05
C SER A 224 -12.13 0.15 -4.38
N ARG A 225 -11.15 -0.36 -3.64
CA ARG A 225 -9.73 -0.03 -3.84
C ARG A 225 -9.22 -0.48 -5.21
N LEU A 226 -9.72 -1.60 -5.73
CA LEU A 226 -9.43 -2.05 -7.08
C LEU A 226 -10.02 -1.11 -8.14
N MET A 227 -11.27 -0.66 -7.95
CA MET A 227 -11.92 0.31 -8.84
C MET A 227 -11.22 1.67 -8.84
N ILE A 228 -10.68 2.13 -7.71
CA ILE A 228 -9.81 3.32 -7.67
C ILE A 228 -8.59 3.11 -8.57
N CYS A 229 -7.91 1.97 -8.45
CA CYS A 229 -6.75 1.66 -9.28
C CYS A 229 -7.14 1.63 -10.77
N LYS A 230 -8.31 1.06 -11.10
CA LYS A 230 -8.87 1.06 -12.46
C LYS A 230 -9.07 2.47 -12.98
N GLY A 231 -9.70 3.35 -12.19
CA GLY A 231 -9.92 4.75 -12.55
C GLY A 231 -8.62 5.51 -12.81
N ILE A 232 -7.57 5.28 -12.00
CA ILE A 232 -6.26 5.89 -12.19
C ILE A 232 -5.60 5.40 -13.50
N VAL A 233 -5.59 4.09 -13.75
CA VAL A 233 -5.02 3.50 -14.97
C VAL A 233 -5.75 4.03 -16.22
N LEU A 234 -7.08 4.02 -16.21
CA LEU A 234 -7.90 4.51 -17.32
C LEU A 234 -7.69 6.02 -17.56
N SER A 235 -7.55 6.80 -16.49
CA SER A 235 -7.22 8.23 -16.60
C SER A 235 -5.87 8.46 -17.28
N LYS A 236 -4.87 7.62 -17.01
CA LYS A 236 -3.55 7.70 -17.65
C LYS A 236 -3.57 7.24 -19.12
N LEU A 237 -4.50 6.36 -19.47
CA LEU A 237 -4.78 5.93 -20.86
C LEU A 237 -5.72 6.90 -21.61
N ASP A 238 -6.06 8.05 -21.04
CA ASP A 238 -7.01 9.06 -21.57
C ASP A 238 -8.43 8.52 -21.85
N LYS A 239 -8.81 7.40 -21.24
CA LYS A 239 -10.17 6.83 -21.29
C LYS A 239 -11.07 7.48 -20.22
N ARG A 240 -11.40 8.76 -20.42
CA ARG A 240 -12.04 9.62 -19.41
C ARG A 240 -13.41 9.12 -18.92
N GLU A 241 -14.30 8.71 -19.81
CA GLU A 241 -15.64 8.27 -19.42
C GLU A 241 -15.60 6.98 -18.58
N GLU A 242 -14.79 6.01 -19.00
CA GLU A 242 -14.60 4.76 -18.27
C GLU A 242 -13.93 5.01 -16.91
N ALA A 243 -12.96 5.92 -16.85
CA ALA A 243 -12.33 6.33 -15.60
C ALA A 243 -13.36 6.94 -14.63
N GLY A 244 -14.23 7.83 -15.13
CA GLY A 244 -15.33 8.42 -14.35
C GLY A 244 -16.29 7.36 -13.80
N ARG A 245 -16.68 6.38 -14.62
CA ARG A 245 -17.51 5.25 -14.18
C ARG A 245 -16.83 4.42 -13.09
N ALA A 246 -15.53 4.13 -13.24
CA ALA A 246 -14.76 3.38 -12.26
C ALA A 246 -14.67 4.12 -10.91
N PHE A 247 -14.41 5.44 -10.92
CA PHE A 247 -14.38 6.23 -9.69
C PHE A 247 -15.76 6.34 -9.03
N SER A 248 -16.83 6.52 -9.81
CA SER A 248 -18.20 6.51 -9.28
C SER A 248 -18.55 5.17 -8.63
N ALA A 249 -18.19 4.05 -9.26
CA ALA A 249 -18.39 2.72 -8.68
C ALA A 249 -17.58 2.57 -7.39
N ALA A 250 -16.33 3.03 -7.34
CA ALA A 250 -15.51 3.02 -6.12
C ALA A 250 -16.16 3.82 -4.99
N ALA A 251 -16.65 5.03 -5.28
CA ALA A 251 -17.27 5.92 -4.29
C ALA A 251 -18.56 5.33 -3.71
N GLN A 252 -19.35 4.62 -4.52
CA GLN A 252 -20.52 3.90 -4.04
C GLN A 252 -20.15 2.75 -3.11
N LEU A 253 -19.02 2.08 -3.35
CA LEU A 253 -18.58 0.94 -2.55
C LEU A 253 -17.93 1.36 -1.22
N ASP A 254 -17.32 2.54 -1.17
CA ASP A 254 -16.54 3.06 -0.03
C ASP A 254 -17.44 3.81 0.98
N HIS A 255 -18.09 3.05 1.87
CA HIS A 255 -18.91 3.61 2.96
C HIS A 255 -18.17 3.67 4.31
N ASP A 256 -16.98 3.07 4.43
CA ASP A 256 -16.29 2.93 5.71
C ASP A 256 -15.32 4.10 5.98
N LEU A 257 -15.47 4.73 7.14
CA LEU A 257 -14.68 5.87 7.64
C LEU A 257 -13.15 5.62 7.68
N LEU A 258 -12.72 4.36 7.59
CA LEU A 258 -11.32 3.93 7.70
C LEU A 258 -10.63 3.79 6.32
N GLY A 259 -11.40 3.64 5.22
CA GLY A 259 -10.90 3.49 3.83
C GLY A 259 -11.17 4.70 2.92
N GLY A 260 -12.22 5.47 3.24
CA GLY A 260 -12.80 6.59 2.49
C GLY A 260 -11.88 7.74 2.09
N THR A 261 -10.72 7.85 2.71
CA THR A 261 -9.78 8.95 2.41
C THR A 261 -9.14 8.81 1.02
N SER A 262 -9.21 7.64 0.38
CA SER A 262 -8.50 7.41 -0.90
C SER A 262 -9.32 7.69 -2.16
N VAL A 263 -10.62 7.34 -2.22
CA VAL A 263 -11.41 7.50 -3.46
C VAL A 263 -11.56 8.96 -3.82
N TRP A 264 -12.08 9.77 -2.89
CA TRP A 264 -12.38 11.19 -3.12
C TRP A 264 -11.15 12.01 -3.49
N LYS A 265 -9.98 11.64 -2.95
CA LYS A 265 -8.71 12.23 -3.35
C LYS A 265 -8.43 12.00 -4.84
N HIS A 266 -8.37 10.74 -5.27
CA HIS A 266 -7.99 10.39 -6.64
C HIS A 266 -9.07 10.83 -7.64
N TRP A 267 -10.35 10.74 -7.27
CA TRP A 267 -11.44 11.22 -8.12
C TRP A 267 -11.42 12.73 -8.25
N GLY A 268 -11.20 13.46 -7.15
CA GLY A 268 -11.04 14.91 -7.18
C GLY A 268 -9.81 15.35 -7.99
N ASP A 269 -8.68 14.66 -7.89
CA ASP A 269 -7.49 14.89 -8.73
C ASP A 269 -7.78 14.65 -10.21
N PHE A 270 -8.50 13.57 -10.55
CA PHE A 270 -8.93 13.27 -11.90
C PHE A 270 -9.85 14.36 -12.49
N LEU A 271 -10.90 14.75 -11.77
CA LEU A 271 -11.81 15.81 -12.20
C LEU A 271 -11.10 17.16 -12.33
N THR A 272 -10.20 17.47 -11.39
CA THR A 272 -9.35 18.68 -11.48
C THR A 272 -8.50 18.64 -12.75
N SER A 273 -7.89 17.50 -13.09
CA SER A 273 -7.09 17.36 -14.31
C SER A 273 -7.92 17.56 -15.57
N ILE A 274 -9.16 17.05 -15.61
CA ILE A 274 -10.07 17.26 -16.74
C ILE A 274 -10.43 18.74 -16.84
N PHE A 275 -10.83 19.36 -15.73
CA PHE A 275 -11.20 20.77 -15.69
C PHE A 275 -10.05 21.68 -16.15
N MET A 276 -8.83 21.43 -15.68
CA MET A 276 -7.65 22.21 -16.07
C MET A 276 -7.22 22.00 -17.52
N SER A 277 -7.59 20.86 -18.14
CA SER A 277 -7.25 20.58 -19.55
C SER A 277 -8.09 21.39 -20.53
N ASN A 278 -9.30 21.79 -20.14
CA ASN A 278 -10.21 22.57 -20.97
C ASN A 278 -11.06 23.48 -20.07
N ILE A 279 -10.48 24.62 -19.72
CA ILE A 279 -11.12 25.58 -18.81
C ILE A 279 -12.15 26.39 -19.61
N ASN A 280 -13.42 26.05 -19.43
CA ASN A 280 -14.56 26.76 -19.99
C ASN A 280 -15.75 26.78 -18.99
N GLU A 281 -16.75 27.62 -19.22
CA GLU A 281 -17.89 27.78 -18.30
C GLU A 281 -18.65 26.46 -18.06
N ASN A 282 -18.91 25.69 -19.12
CA ASN A 282 -19.60 24.39 -19.02
C ASN A 282 -18.82 23.37 -18.18
N SER A 283 -17.49 23.31 -18.36
CA SER A 283 -16.59 22.44 -17.62
C SER A 283 -16.46 22.88 -16.15
N ALA A 284 -16.50 24.19 -15.88
CA ALA A 284 -16.52 24.72 -14.52
C ALA A 284 -17.80 24.28 -13.82
N GLN A 285 -18.94 24.39 -14.50
CA GLN A 285 -20.25 24.01 -13.95
C GLN A 285 -20.36 22.50 -13.69
N ILE A 286 -19.88 21.65 -14.60
CA ILE A 286 -20.05 20.19 -14.44
C ILE A 286 -18.88 19.60 -13.65
N THR A 287 -17.67 19.72 -14.19
CA THR A 287 -16.48 19.04 -13.66
C THR A 287 -15.83 19.81 -12.51
N GLY A 288 -15.79 21.15 -12.59
CA GLY A 288 -15.20 22.01 -11.57
C GLY A 288 -15.94 21.92 -10.24
N ILE A 289 -17.27 22.03 -10.26
CA ILE A 289 -18.12 21.88 -9.07
C ILE A 289 -18.01 20.47 -8.49
N GLN A 290 -18.04 19.43 -9.34
CA GLN A 290 -17.86 18.05 -8.88
C GLN A 290 -16.47 17.81 -8.26
N ALA A 291 -15.42 18.45 -8.80
CA ALA A 291 -14.07 18.40 -8.22
C ALA A 291 -14.05 19.04 -6.83
N ILE A 292 -14.69 20.21 -6.65
CA ILE A 292 -14.86 20.86 -5.34
C ILE A 292 -15.55 19.93 -4.36
N ALA A 293 -16.69 19.34 -4.73
CA ALA A 293 -17.43 18.41 -3.89
C ALA A 293 -16.56 17.22 -3.45
N CYS A 294 -15.79 16.62 -4.37
CA CYS A 294 -14.86 15.54 -4.05
C CYS A 294 -13.74 15.99 -3.09
N THR A 295 -13.19 17.20 -3.26
CA THR A 295 -12.15 17.73 -2.37
C THR A 295 -12.67 18.00 -0.95
N LEU A 296 -13.91 18.46 -0.81
CA LEU A 296 -14.55 18.70 0.48
C LEU A 296 -14.92 17.39 1.19
N GLU A 297 -15.46 16.40 0.48
CA GLU A 297 -15.66 15.05 1.04
C GLU A 297 -14.35 14.42 1.48
N HIS A 298 -13.27 14.61 0.72
CA HIS A 298 -11.94 14.17 1.11
C HIS A 298 -11.48 14.85 2.41
N ALA A 299 -11.68 16.17 2.56
CA ALA A 299 -11.31 16.92 3.76
C ALA A 299 -12.10 16.45 4.99
N LYS A 300 -13.40 16.17 4.83
CA LYS A 300 -14.30 15.68 5.88
C LYS A 300 -13.89 14.31 6.42
N ILE A 301 -13.56 13.37 5.54
CA ILE A 301 -13.26 11.97 5.93
C ILE A 301 -11.80 11.81 6.39
N SER A 302 -10.92 12.76 6.09
CA SER A 302 -9.50 12.65 6.40
C SER A 302 -9.23 12.65 7.91
N GLN A 303 -8.70 11.54 8.43
CA GLN A 303 -8.27 11.45 9.83
C GLN A 303 -7.01 12.29 10.13
N SER A 304 -6.21 12.62 9.11
CA SER A 304 -4.98 13.37 9.28
C SER A 304 -5.23 14.86 9.04
N PRO A 305 -4.91 15.74 10.00
CA PRO A 305 -5.11 17.18 9.83
C PRO A 305 -4.32 17.72 8.64
N LEU A 306 -3.09 17.24 8.43
CA LEU A 306 -2.25 17.63 7.27
C LEU A 306 -2.91 17.32 5.93
N LYS A 307 -3.53 16.13 5.80
CA LYS A 307 -4.22 15.75 4.55
C LYS A 307 -5.51 16.55 4.36
N ALA A 308 -6.25 16.80 5.44
CA ALA A 308 -7.44 17.65 5.39
C ALA A 308 -7.07 19.08 4.93
N ARG A 309 -6.02 19.68 5.51
CA ARG A 309 -5.51 21.01 5.15
C ARG A 309 -5.06 21.11 3.70
N LEU A 310 -4.33 20.12 3.19
CA LEU A 310 -3.96 20.06 1.77
C LEU A 310 -5.20 20.05 0.86
N SER A 311 -6.27 19.38 1.28
CA SER A 311 -7.53 19.32 0.55
C SER A 311 -8.27 20.67 0.59
N ILE A 312 -8.27 21.33 1.74
CA ILE A 312 -8.82 22.67 1.94
C ILE A 312 -8.06 23.70 1.10
N ALA A 313 -6.73 23.65 1.07
CA ALA A 313 -5.93 24.53 0.23
C ALA A 313 -6.26 24.34 -1.27
N LYS A 314 -6.40 23.08 -1.72
CA LYS A 314 -6.83 22.77 -3.08
C LYS A 314 -8.24 23.29 -3.38
N PHE A 315 -9.15 23.17 -2.42
CA PHE A 315 -10.50 23.72 -2.51
C PHE A 315 -10.50 25.25 -2.69
N LEU A 316 -9.77 25.99 -1.85
CA LEU A 316 -9.64 27.45 -1.96
C LEU A 316 -9.08 27.88 -3.32
N TRP A 317 -8.09 27.13 -3.82
CA TRP A 317 -7.53 27.36 -5.14
C TRP A 317 -8.53 27.11 -6.27
N LEU A 318 -9.31 26.02 -6.20
CA LEU A 318 -10.36 25.73 -7.18
C LEU A 318 -11.45 26.80 -7.17
N ILE A 319 -11.92 27.23 -5.99
CA ILE A 319 -12.91 28.31 -5.86
C ILE A 319 -12.42 29.56 -6.58
N LYS A 320 -11.18 29.99 -6.35
CA LYS A 320 -10.62 31.17 -7.00
C LYS A 320 -10.71 31.10 -8.52
N ILE A 321 -10.55 29.92 -9.09
CA ILE A 321 -10.63 29.72 -10.54
C ILE A 321 -12.10 29.72 -10.98
N LEU A 322 -13.00 29.04 -10.27
CA LEU A 322 -14.42 29.03 -10.62
C LEU A 322 -15.06 30.41 -10.49
N THR A 323 -14.68 31.22 -9.49
CA THR A 323 -15.23 32.58 -9.33
C THR A 323 -14.76 33.55 -10.42
N SER A 324 -13.69 33.23 -11.17
CA SER A 324 -13.33 34.00 -12.36
C SER A 324 -14.36 33.90 -13.49
N PHE A 325 -15.22 32.86 -13.46
CA PHE A 325 -16.39 32.70 -14.33
C PHE A 325 -17.66 33.32 -13.73
N GLY A 326 -17.53 34.24 -12.78
CA GLY A 326 -18.61 34.82 -11.96
C GLY A 326 -19.74 35.56 -12.69
N GLY A 327 -19.73 35.60 -14.03
CA GLY A 327 -20.90 35.98 -14.82
C GLY A 327 -22.01 34.92 -14.83
N SER A 328 -21.71 33.68 -14.41
CA SER A 328 -22.66 32.56 -14.40
C SER A 328 -23.33 32.40 -13.03
N GLU A 329 -24.59 32.84 -12.92
CA GLU A 329 -25.41 32.71 -11.69
C GLU A 329 -25.49 31.25 -11.21
N LYS A 330 -25.56 30.29 -12.15
CA LYS A 330 -25.64 28.85 -11.85
C LYS A 330 -24.44 28.34 -11.08
N ILE A 331 -23.22 28.81 -11.42
CA ILE A 331 -21.99 28.37 -10.76
C ILE A 331 -21.97 28.88 -9.31
N LEU A 332 -22.40 30.12 -9.08
CA LEU A 332 -22.45 30.72 -7.76
C LEU A 332 -23.48 30.03 -6.85
N VAL A 333 -24.67 29.70 -7.38
CA VAL A 333 -25.71 28.97 -6.63
C VAL A 333 -25.20 27.61 -6.18
N SER A 334 -24.68 26.80 -7.11
CA SER A 334 -24.15 25.48 -6.76
C SER A 334 -22.93 25.53 -5.84
N LEU A 335 -22.11 26.58 -5.92
CA LEU A 335 -21.00 26.78 -4.99
C LEU A 335 -21.51 27.09 -3.58
N ASN A 336 -22.52 27.95 -3.45
CA ASN A 336 -23.15 28.27 -2.17
C ASN A 336 -23.79 27.03 -1.54
N GLU A 337 -24.49 26.21 -2.30
CA GLU A 337 -25.05 24.94 -1.82
C GLU A 337 -23.97 24.01 -1.23
N LEU A 338 -22.79 23.95 -1.86
CA LEU A 338 -21.67 23.15 -1.33
C LEU A 338 -21.06 23.78 -0.07
N LEU A 339 -20.95 25.10 -0.01
CA LEU A 339 -20.47 25.80 1.18
C LEU A 339 -21.40 25.57 2.37
N GLU A 340 -22.70 25.76 2.18
CA GLU A 340 -23.71 25.50 3.21
C GLU A 340 -23.65 24.04 3.70
N LYS A 341 -23.53 23.09 2.76
CA LYS A 341 -23.48 21.68 3.10
C LYS A 341 -22.26 21.31 3.95
N TYR A 342 -21.06 21.78 3.62
CA TYR A 342 -19.83 21.30 4.23
C TYR A 342 -19.24 22.23 5.30
N VAL A 343 -19.40 23.55 5.13
CA VAL A 343 -18.83 24.59 5.99
C VAL A 343 -19.81 24.96 7.09
N ASP A 344 -21.05 25.30 6.74
CA ASP A 344 -22.01 25.83 7.72
C ASP A 344 -22.58 24.75 8.65
N ASN A 345 -22.68 23.51 8.17
CA ASN A 345 -23.06 22.36 9.00
C ASN A 345 -21.91 21.80 9.86
N GLU A 346 -20.78 22.52 9.97
CA GLU A 346 -19.57 22.13 10.73
C GLU A 346 -19.06 20.70 10.44
N THR A 347 -19.25 20.21 9.22
CA THR A 347 -18.90 18.81 8.89
C THR A 347 -17.39 18.58 8.87
N ILE A 348 -16.62 19.63 8.62
CA ILE A 348 -15.16 19.64 8.62
C ILE A 348 -14.70 20.30 9.92
N ASN A 349 -13.83 19.60 10.66
CA ASN A 349 -13.30 20.11 11.93
C ASN A 349 -12.72 21.54 11.76
N PRO A 350 -13.20 22.54 12.53
CA PRO A 350 -12.74 23.94 12.43
C PRO A 350 -11.22 24.11 12.52
N SER A 351 -10.53 23.27 13.30
CA SER A 351 -9.08 23.31 13.46
C SER A 351 -8.29 22.97 12.18
N ASN A 352 -8.93 22.32 11.20
CA ASN A 352 -8.32 22.03 9.90
C ASN A 352 -8.33 23.24 8.96
N TRP A 353 -9.14 24.26 9.24
CA TRP A 353 -9.14 25.52 8.50
C TRP A 353 -8.03 26.47 8.95
N LEU A 354 -7.43 26.20 10.12
CA LEU A 354 -6.32 26.95 10.67
C LEU A 354 -4.98 26.31 10.25
N PHE A 355 -4.21 27.07 9.46
CA PHE A 355 -2.84 26.79 8.99
C PHE A 355 -2.68 25.54 8.11
#